data_AF-A0A9D4UXQ4-F1
#
_entry.id   AF-A0A9D4UXQ4-F1
#
_cell.length_a   1.000
_cell.length_b   1.000
_cell.length_c   1.000
_cell.angle_alpha   90.00
_cell.angle_beta   90.00
_cell.angle_gamma   90.00
#
_symmetry.space_group_name_H-M   'P 1'
#
loop_
_entity.id
_entity.type
_entity.pdbx_description
1 polymer ?
#
loop_
_entity_poly.entity_id
_entity_poly.type
_entity_poly.pdbx_seq_one_letter_code
_entity_poly.pdbx_strand_id
1 'polypeptide(L)'
;MFILASRDIRAKEEITISYTDAMAPLKRRSDNLGETGYGFRCECKRCNLERSVEKDIEKFSDRYHMLYDKAAGEVYSVVTNTAIPSVGSYPACAELYGVYHTLARKVSSLKGLSKLEKQWILGGYSCAYLGHWIISGYAFQFTPVSNFVNSTALELIEAMKATEAGLMRTLSFITVLTLVAEKDQENYAHLTLSLLNLALDECIRIYGKQRIDVAVKLIEQASEIVPFF
;
A
#
# COMPACT_ATOMS: atom_id res chain seq x y z
N MET A 1 -3.96 2.20 -24.99
CA MET A 1 -3.99 1.31 -23.81
C MET A 1 -2.82 0.36 -23.93
N PHE A 2 -1.94 0.32 -22.93
CA PHE A 2 -0.82 -0.63 -22.87
C PHE A 2 -1.11 -1.65 -21.77
N ILE A 3 -0.82 -2.92 -22.03
CA ILE A 3 -0.91 -4.01 -21.05
C ILE A 3 0.51 -4.54 -20.86
N LEU A 4 0.98 -4.54 -19.63
CA LEU A 4 2.33 -4.96 -19.26
C LEU A 4 2.24 -6.12 -18.29
N ALA A 5 3.15 -7.08 -18.43
CA ALA A 5 3.25 -8.19 -17.49
C ALA A 5 3.94 -7.68 -16.21
N SER A 6 3.20 -7.65 -15.10
CA SER A 6 3.74 -7.24 -13.79
C SER A 6 4.63 -8.31 -13.14
N ARG A 7 4.71 -9.51 -13.73
CA ARG A 7 5.53 -10.65 -13.33
C ARG A 7 5.77 -11.59 -14.51
N ASP A 8 6.63 -12.59 -14.31
CA ASP A 8 6.78 -13.67 -15.28
C ASP A 8 5.47 -14.47 -15.44
N ILE A 9 5.15 -14.81 -16.69
CA ILE A 9 3.94 -15.54 -17.09
C ILE A 9 4.37 -16.79 -17.85
N ARG A 10 3.90 -17.97 -17.42
CA ARG A 10 4.24 -19.23 -18.08
C ARG A 10 3.43 -19.43 -19.35
N ALA A 11 3.94 -20.23 -20.28
CA ALA A 11 3.17 -20.63 -21.45
C ALA A 11 1.84 -21.28 -21.03
N LYS A 12 0.74 -20.88 -21.68
CA LYS A 12 -0.64 -21.31 -21.38
C LYS A 12 -1.19 -20.85 -20.02
N GLU A 13 -0.48 -20.00 -19.30
CA GLU A 13 -1.04 -19.34 -18.12
C GLU A 13 -2.05 -18.28 -18.55
N GLU A 14 -3.21 -18.25 -17.88
CA GLU A 14 -4.24 -17.25 -18.13
C GLU A 14 -3.71 -15.85 -17.77
N ILE A 15 -3.88 -14.90 -18.71
CA ILE A 15 -3.58 -13.49 -18.46
C ILE A 15 -4.77 -12.89 -17.71
N THR A 16 -4.51 -12.32 -16.55
CA THR A 16 -5.52 -11.71 -15.68
C THR A 16 -5.14 -10.26 -15.39
N ILE A 17 -6.15 -9.42 -15.21
CA ILE A 17 -6.03 -8.02 -14.78
C ILE A 17 -7.07 -7.75 -13.71
N SER A 18 -6.76 -6.87 -12.74
CA SER A 18 -7.72 -6.50 -11.71
C SER A 18 -8.73 -5.47 -12.24
N TYR A 19 -10.02 -5.67 -11.97
CA TYR A 19 -11.09 -4.73 -12.32
C TYR A 19 -11.46 -3.78 -11.17
N THR A 20 -10.91 -3.99 -9.99
CA THR A 20 -11.09 -3.14 -8.79
C THR A 20 -9.72 -2.80 -8.21
N ASP A 21 -9.67 -1.88 -7.24
CA ASP A 21 -8.46 -1.69 -6.43
C ASP A 21 -8.04 -3.02 -5.79
N ALA A 22 -6.92 -3.58 -6.27
CA ALA A 22 -6.35 -4.80 -5.73
C ALA A 22 -5.81 -4.58 -4.31
N MET A 23 -5.46 -3.36 -3.90
CA MET A 23 -5.00 -3.06 -2.53
C MET A 23 -6.13 -2.89 -1.52
N ALA A 24 -7.40 -3.07 -1.91
CA ALA A 24 -8.51 -3.02 -0.96
C ALA A 24 -8.72 -4.37 -0.23
N PRO A 25 -9.33 -4.36 0.97
CA PRO A 25 -9.73 -5.60 1.67
C PRO A 25 -10.82 -6.36 0.91
N LEU A 26 -10.98 -7.65 1.22
CA LEU A 26 -11.99 -8.53 0.62
C LEU A 26 -13.37 -7.89 0.52
N LYS A 27 -13.88 -7.33 1.62
CA LYS A 27 -15.23 -6.75 1.68
C LYS A 27 -15.40 -5.68 0.61
N ARG A 28 -14.53 -4.68 0.59
CA ARG A 28 -14.56 -3.59 -0.39
C ARG A 28 -14.34 -4.07 -1.82
N ARG A 29 -13.46 -5.05 -2.05
CA ARG A 29 -13.30 -5.67 -3.38
C ARG A 29 -14.56 -6.41 -3.83
N SER A 30 -15.24 -7.09 -2.91
CA SER A 30 -16.47 -7.85 -3.20
C SER A 30 -17.64 -6.91 -3.48
N ASP A 31 -17.78 -5.84 -2.69
CA ASP A 31 -18.79 -4.80 -2.91
C ASP A 31 -18.59 -4.13 -4.27
N ASN A 32 -17.36 -3.69 -4.58
CA ASN A 32 -17.03 -3.10 -5.86
C ASN A 32 -17.33 -4.04 -7.04
N LEU A 33 -16.96 -5.32 -6.96
CA LEU A 33 -17.22 -6.29 -8.01
C LEU A 33 -18.72 -6.64 -8.13
N GLY A 34 -19.46 -6.63 -7.03
CA GLY A 34 -20.91 -6.80 -7.03
C GLY A 34 -21.62 -5.64 -7.73
N GLU A 35 -21.21 -4.41 -7.42
CA GLU A 35 -21.82 -3.19 -7.95
C GLU A 35 -21.37 -2.86 -9.38
N THR A 36 -20.07 -2.95 -9.66
CA THR A 36 -19.45 -2.46 -10.91
C THR A 36 -18.85 -3.57 -11.76
N GLY A 37 -18.56 -4.73 -11.16
CA GLY A 37 -17.90 -5.86 -11.81
C GLY A 37 -18.86 -6.88 -12.43
N TYR A 38 -20.04 -6.48 -12.89
CA TYR A 38 -21.01 -7.38 -13.53
C TYR A 38 -21.56 -8.50 -12.63
N GLY A 39 -21.48 -8.33 -11.30
CA GLY A 39 -22.14 -9.21 -10.33
C GLY A 39 -21.49 -10.57 -10.10
N PHE A 40 -20.23 -10.77 -10.52
CA PHE A 40 -19.53 -12.03 -10.23
C PHE A 40 -18.83 -12.02 -8.87
N ARG A 41 -18.68 -13.20 -8.29
CA ARG A 41 -17.93 -13.41 -7.05
C ARG A 41 -16.51 -13.89 -7.39
N CYS A 42 -15.49 -13.13 -7.01
CA CYS A 42 -14.10 -13.49 -7.29
C CYS A 42 -13.63 -14.71 -6.47
N GLU A 43 -13.13 -15.74 -7.15
CA GLU A 43 -12.63 -16.99 -6.55
C GLU A 43 -11.10 -17.15 -6.63
N CYS A 44 -10.37 -16.05 -6.80
CA CYS A 44 -8.90 -16.12 -6.78
C CYS A 44 -8.39 -16.60 -5.41
N LYS A 45 -7.15 -17.11 -5.38
CA LYS A 45 -6.52 -17.67 -4.17
C LYS A 45 -6.61 -16.73 -2.96
N ARG A 46 -6.34 -15.45 -3.19
CA ARG A 46 -6.40 -14.43 -2.13
C ARG A 46 -7.84 -14.22 -1.63
N CYS A 47 -8.83 -14.12 -2.51
CA CYS A 47 -10.23 -13.96 -2.10
C CYS A 47 -10.75 -15.18 -1.32
N ASN A 48 -10.33 -16.39 -1.68
CA ASN A 48 -10.68 -17.60 -0.94
C ASN A 48 -10.01 -17.66 0.44
N LEU A 49 -8.75 -17.24 0.53
CA LEU A 49 -8.02 -17.12 1.79
C LEU A 49 -8.67 -16.07 2.71
N GLU A 50 -8.86 -14.84 2.24
CA GLU A 50 -9.43 -13.78 3.07
C GLU A 50 -10.83 -14.17 3.56
N ARG A 51 -11.63 -14.86 2.73
CA ARG A 51 -12.94 -15.40 3.14
C ARG A 51 -12.84 -16.44 4.25
N SER A 52 -11.81 -17.28 4.25
CA SER A 52 -11.67 -18.33 5.28
C SER A 52 -11.33 -17.74 6.65
N VAL A 53 -10.71 -16.56 6.69
CA VAL A 53 -10.36 -15.84 7.92
C VAL A 53 -11.26 -14.65 8.21
N GLU A 54 -12.28 -14.36 7.38
CA GLU A 54 -13.11 -13.16 7.52
C GLU A 54 -13.74 -13.06 8.91
N LYS A 55 -14.22 -14.17 9.48
CA LYS A 55 -14.79 -14.20 10.84
C LYS A 55 -13.79 -13.77 11.92
N ASP A 56 -12.50 -14.01 11.71
CA ASP A 56 -11.44 -13.59 12.63
C ASP A 56 -11.13 -12.10 12.54
N ILE A 57 -11.44 -11.47 11.40
CA ILE A 57 -11.03 -10.09 11.09
C ILE A 57 -12.19 -9.14 10.76
N GLU A 58 -13.44 -9.60 10.78
CA GLU A 58 -14.66 -8.88 10.38
C GLU A 58 -14.77 -7.50 11.02
N LYS A 59 -14.50 -7.39 12.33
CA LYS A 59 -14.52 -6.10 13.04
C LYS A 59 -13.55 -5.06 12.46
N PHE A 60 -12.42 -5.51 11.91
CA PHE A 60 -11.44 -4.64 11.27
C PHE A 60 -11.91 -4.28 9.86
N SER A 61 -12.48 -5.23 9.12
CA SER A 61 -13.12 -5.00 7.81
C SER A 61 -14.21 -3.94 7.91
N ASP A 62 -15.09 -4.06 8.90
CA ASP A 62 -16.20 -3.12 9.13
C ASP A 62 -15.68 -1.74 9.53
N ARG A 63 -14.73 -1.68 10.48
CA ARG A 63 -14.19 -0.40 10.92
C ARG A 63 -13.43 0.31 9.80
N TYR A 64 -12.68 -0.44 9.01
CA TYR A 64 -11.99 0.07 7.83
C TYR A 64 -12.98 0.65 6.82
N HIS A 65 -14.03 -0.12 6.47
CA HIS A 65 -15.03 0.31 5.49
C HIS A 65 -15.74 1.59 5.93
N MET A 66 -16.11 1.71 7.21
CA MET A 66 -16.75 2.93 7.74
C MET A 66 -15.88 4.19 7.70
N LEU A 67 -14.55 4.03 7.77
CA LEU A 67 -13.61 5.15 7.89
C LEU A 67 -12.93 5.50 6.56
N TYR A 68 -12.91 4.59 5.58
CA TYR A 68 -12.13 4.73 4.36
C TYR A 68 -12.36 6.07 3.64
N ASP A 69 -13.61 6.39 3.31
CA ASP A 69 -13.89 7.58 2.48
C ASP A 69 -13.58 8.88 3.24
N LYS A 70 -13.76 8.87 4.57
CA LYS A 70 -13.38 9.99 5.44
C LYS A 70 -11.86 10.16 5.48
N ALA A 71 -11.12 9.08 5.67
CA ALA A 71 -9.66 9.09 5.65
C ALA A 71 -9.09 9.50 4.29
N ALA A 72 -9.71 9.06 3.19
CA ALA A 72 -9.37 9.50 1.85
C ALA A 72 -9.54 11.02 1.69
N GLY A 73 -10.65 11.58 2.18
CA GLY A 73 -10.89 13.03 2.22
C GLY A 73 -9.86 13.78 3.07
N GLU A 74 -9.49 13.23 4.23
CA GLU A 74 -8.44 13.77 5.09
C GLU A 74 -7.08 13.82 4.38
N VAL A 75 -6.64 12.72 3.76
CA VAL A 75 -5.39 12.69 2.98
C VAL A 75 -5.45 13.68 1.83
N TYR A 76 -6.55 13.70 1.07
CA TYR A 76 -6.73 14.64 -0.05
C TYR A 76 -6.59 16.10 0.41
N SER A 77 -7.18 16.45 1.56
CA SER A 77 -7.08 17.80 2.11
C SER A 77 -5.66 18.20 2.50
N VAL A 78 -4.84 17.23 2.95
CA VAL A 78 -3.44 17.48 3.31
C VAL A 78 -2.56 17.62 2.07
N VAL A 79 -2.71 16.75 1.07
CA VAL A 79 -1.84 16.76 -0.12
C VAL A 79 -2.12 17.93 -1.05
N THR A 80 -3.33 18.50 -1.00
CA THR A 80 -3.71 19.65 -1.84
C THR A 80 -3.53 21.00 -1.15
N ASN A 81 -3.32 21.01 0.17
CA ASN A 81 -3.13 22.24 0.92
C ASN A 81 -1.64 22.49 1.20
N THR A 82 -1.20 23.74 1.07
CA THR A 82 0.18 24.14 1.35
C THR A 82 0.44 24.40 2.83
N ALA A 83 -0.62 24.49 3.65
CA ALA A 83 -0.49 24.70 5.09
C ALA A 83 -0.03 23.42 5.81
N ILE A 84 0.84 23.57 6.81
CA ILE A 84 1.28 22.45 7.66
C ILE A 84 0.05 21.89 8.40
N PRO A 85 -0.22 20.58 8.30
CA PRO A 85 -1.34 19.95 8.99
C PRO A 85 -1.23 20.10 10.51
N SER A 86 -2.31 20.50 11.18
CA SER A 86 -2.37 20.54 12.63
C SER A 86 -2.55 19.14 13.23
N VAL A 87 -1.80 18.86 14.30
CA VAL A 87 -1.87 17.59 15.04
C VAL A 87 -3.30 17.38 15.57
N GLY A 88 -3.86 16.19 15.32
CA GLY A 88 -5.20 15.82 15.78
C GLY A 88 -6.36 16.24 14.87
N SER A 89 -6.09 16.91 13.75
CA SER A 89 -7.14 17.36 12.81
C SER A 89 -7.67 16.28 11.86
N TYR A 90 -7.08 15.08 11.90
CA TYR A 90 -7.35 13.97 10.96
C TYR A 90 -7.69 12.68 11.72
N PRO A 91 -8.86 12.64 12.39
CA PRO A 91 -9.24 11.53 13.26
C PRO A 91 -9.48 10.22 12.50
N ALA A 92 -9.97 10.24 11.26
CA ALA A 92 -10.24 9.00 10.52
C ALA A 92 -8.95 8.27 10.15
N CYS A 93 -7.93 9.00 9.67
CA CYS A 93 -6.61 8.43 9.42
C CYS A 93 -5.94 7.92 10.70
N ALA A 94 -6.00 8.70 11.79
CA ALA A 94 -5.44 8.27 13.08
C ALA A 94 -6.11 7.00 13.61
N GLU A 95 -7.42 6.88 13.44
CA GLU A 95 -8.15 5.69 13.87
C GLU A 95 -7.88 4.48 12.97
N LEU A 96 -7.85 4.65 11.64
CA LEU A 96 -7.46 3.59 10.71
C LEU A 96 -6.05 3.07 11.00
N TYR A 97 -5.13 3.95 11.36
CA TYR A 97 -3.78 3.55 11.77
C TYR A 97 -3.81 2.60 12.98
N GLY A 98 -4.66 2.88 13.97
CA GLY A 98 -4.91 1.99 15.11
C GLY A 98 -5.54 0.65 14.70
N VAL A 99 -6.46 0.66 13.72
CA VAL A 99 -7.04 -0.56 13.12
C VAL A 99 -5.94 -1.40 12.49
N TYR A 100 -5.06 -0.80 11.67
CA TYR A 100 -3.97 -1.51 11.00
C TYR A 100 -3.04 -2.22 11.99
N HIS A 101 -2.58 -1.53 13.03
CA HIS A 101 -1.69 -2.13 14.05
C HIS A 101 -2.34 -3.25 14.85
N THR A 102 -3.64 -3.13 15.12
CA THR A 102 -4.38 -4.17 15.83
C THR A 102 -4.64 -5.38 14.93
N LEU A 103 -4.94 -5.14 13.65
CA LEU A 103 -5.03 -6.17 12.63
C LEU A 103 -3.71 -6.90 12.44
N ALA A 104 -2.58 -6.17 12.33
CA ALA A 104 -1.25 -6.75 12.18
C ALA A 104 -0.92 -7.73 13.30
N ARG A 105 -1.22 -7.37 14.55
CA ARG A 105 -1.07 -8.26 15.71
C ARG A 105 -1.99 -9.49 15.61
N LYS A 106 -3.26 -9.31 15.25
CA LYS A 106 -4.21 -10.43 15.07
C LYS A 106 -3.75 -11.37 13.97
N VAL A 107 -3.40 -10.87 12.78
CA VAL A 107 -2.91 -11.66 11.64
C VAL A 107 -1.63 -12.41 11.99
N SER A 108 -0.72 -11.77 12.72
CA SER A 108 0.51 -12.41 13.21
C SER A 108 0.21 -13.62 14.09
N SER A 109 -0.84 -13.54 14.92
CA SER A 109 -1.28 -14.62 15.82
C SER A 109 -2.06 -15.75 15.13
N LEU A 110 -2.55 -15.55 13.89
CA LEU A 110 -3.27 -16.59 13.15
C LEU A 110 -2.32 -17.75 12.81
N LYS A 111 -2.70 -18.94 13.24
CA LYS A 111 -1.99 -20.20 12.94
C LYS A 111 -2.44 -20.75 11.59
N GLY A 112 -1.55 -21.47 10.92
CA GLY A 112 -1.85 -22.13 9.64
C GLY A 112 -1.72 -21.22 8.41
N LEU A 113 -1.42 -19.93 8.59
CA LEU A 113 -1.13 -19.01 7.50
C LEU A 113 0.38 -18.90 7.27
N SER A 114 0.81 -19.01 6.01
CA SER A 114 2.16 -18.70 5.55
C SER A 114 2.47 -17.20 5.64
N LYS A 115 3.75 -16.83 5.50
CA LYS A 115 4.17 -15.41 5.45
C LYS A 115 3.44 -14.66 4.32
N LEU A 116 3.34 -15.26 3.15
CA LEU A 116 2.70 -14.67 1.97
C LEU A 116 1.20 -14.42 2.20
N GLU A 117 0.50 -15.38 2.80
CA GLU A 117 -0.93 -15.26 3.09
C GLU A 117 -1.21 -14.16 4.12
N LYS A 118 -0.35 -14.01 5.13
CA LYS A 118 -0.41 -12.89 6.08
C LYS A 118 -0.16 -11.55 5.38
N GLN A 119 0.81 -11.50 4.48
CA GLN A 119 1.12 -10.31 3.68
C GLN A 119 -0.04 -9.89 2.78
N TRP A 120 -0.78 -10.83 2.17
CA TRP A 120 -1.98 -10.52 1.39
C TRP A 120 -3.06 -9.81 2.22
N ILE A 121 -3.28 -10.27 3.46
CA ILE A 121 -4.23 -9.64 4.36
C ILE A 121 -3.76 -8.21 4.68
N LEU A 122 -2.51 -8.05 5.11
CA LEU A 122 -1.99 -6.74 5.53
C LEU A 122 -1.89 -5.72 4.38
N GLY A 123 -1.47 -6.16 3.19
CA GLY A 123 -1.40 -5.29 2.01
C GLY A 123 -2.77 -4.77 1.59
N GLY A 124 -3.82 -5.58 1.78
CA GLY A 124 -5.22 -5.17 1.60
C GLY A 124 -5.67 -4.04 2.53
N TYR A 125 -4.96 -3.77 3.63
CA TYR A 125 -5.24 -2.69 4.57
C TYR A 125 -4.18 -1.58 4.52
N SER A 126 -3.31 -1.57 3.51
CA SER A 126 -2.17 -0.64 3.40
C SER A 126 -2.54 0.83 3.58
N CYS A 127 -3.65 1.29 2.99
CA CYS A 127 -4.15 2.67 3.12
C CYS A 127 -4.35 3.10 4.58
N ALA A 128 -4.73 2.17 5.45
CA ALA A 128 -4.96 2.45 6.86
C ALA A 128 -3.67 2.85 7.60
N TYR A 129 -2.53 2.29 7.18
CA TYR A 129 -1.22 2.75 7.65
C TYR A 129 -0.79 4.03 6.94
N LEU A 130 -0.86 4.02 5.60
CA LEU A 130 -0.30 5.06 4.75
C LEU A 130 -0.94 6.44 4.98
N GLY A 131 -2.25 6.49 5.21
CA GLY A 131 -2.95 7.76 5.46
C GLY A 131 -2.42 8.52 6.67
N HIS A 132 -2.23 7.84 7.80
CA HIS A 132 -1.63 8.48 8.96
C HIS A 132 -0.14 8.75 8.78
N TRP A 133 0.59 7.83 8.14
CA TRP A 133 2.02 8.00 7.88
C TRP A 133 2.30 9.26 7.06
N ILE A 134 1.54 9.52 5.99
CA ILE A 134 1.74 10.71 5.14
C ILE A 134 1.35 12.00 5.86
N ILE A 135 0.22 12.00 6.58
CA ILE A 135 -0.25 13.18 7.31
C ILE A 135 0.76 13.58 8.39
N SER A 136 1.25 12.60 9.15
CA SER A 136 2.33 12.81 10.12
C SER A 136 3.62 13.27 9.42
N GLY A 137 3.91 12.72 8.24
CA GLY A 137 5.05 13.13 7.42
C GLY A 137 5.03 14.62 7.08
N TYR A 138 3.89 15.13 6.60
CA TYR A 138 3.72 16.55 6.32
C TYR A 138 3.71 17.41 7.59
N ALA A 139 3.05 16.96 8.66
CA ALA A 139 2.97 17.70 9.93
C ALA A 139 4.35 17.88 10.60
N PHE A 140 5.21 16.87 10.53
CA PHE A 140 6.52 16.85 11.17
C PHE A 140 7.68 16.95 10.18
N GLN A 141 7.40 17.26 8.90
CA GLN A 141 8.39 17.33 7.81
C GLN A 141 9.28 16.08 7.72
N PHE A 142 8.73 14.92 8.06
CA PHE A 142 9.41 13.63 8.14
C PHE A 142 10.63 13.62 9.07
N THR A 143 10.56 14.30 10.21
CA THR A 143 11.64 14.36 11.21
C THR A 143 11.10 13.99 12.61
N PRO A 144 11.83 13.18 13.41
CA PRO A 144 13.05 12.44 13.05
C PRO A 144 12.76 11.31 12.03
N VAL A 145 13.75 10.99 11.19
CA VAL A 145 13.64 9.96 10.13
C VAL A 145 13.19 8.60 10.68
N SER A 146 13.67 8.23 11.87
CA SER A 146 13.35 6.96 12.54
C SER A 146 11.86 6.76 12.85
N ASN A 147 11.07 7.82 12.93
CA ASN A 147 9.62 7.70 13.12
C ASN A 147 8.92 7.19 11.84
N PHE A 148 9.51 7.43 10.68
CA PHE A 148 8.91 7.13 9.38
C PHE A 148 9.56 5.92 8.70
N VAL A 149 10.87 5.79 8.85
CA VAL A 149 11.68 4.68 8.36
C VAL A 149 11.85 3.66 9.49
N ASN A 150 10.84 2.81 9.64
CA ASN A 150 10.75 1.80 10.69
C ASN A 150 10.36 0.42 10.11
N SER A 151 10.42 -0.62 10.95
CA SER A 151 10.11 -1.99 10.53
C SER A 151 8.70 -2.14 9.95
N THR A 152 7.70 -1.45 10.51
CA THR A 152 6.32 -1.52 10.00
C THR A 152 6.21 -0.96 8.58
N ALA A 153 6.89 0.16 8.28
CA ALA A 153 6.92 0.72 6.92
C ALA A 153 7.56 -0.25 5.92
N LEU A 154 8.68 -0.88 6.31
CA LEU A 154 9.39 -1.85 5.46
C LEU A 154 8.57 -3.14 5.24
N GLU A 155 7.96 -3.67 6.30
CA GLU A 155 7.07 -4.84 6.22
C GLU A 155 5.83 -4.54 5.36
N LEU A 156 5.32 -3.31 5.42
CA LEU A 156 4.21 -2.88 4.57
C LEU A 156 4.59 -2.87 3.08
N ILE A 157 5.80 -2.45 2.71
CA ILE A 157 6.29 -2.56 1.33
C ILE A 157 6.24 -4.01 0.87
N GLU A 158 6.75 -4.96 1.68
CA GLU A 158 6.68 -6.37 1.32
C GLU A 158 5.24 -6.85 1.17
N ALA A 159 4.34 -6.42 2.07
CA ALA A 159 2.92 -6.79 2.03
C ALA A 159 2.23 -6.24 0.77
N MET A 160 2.46 -4.99 0.41
CA MET A 160 1.91 -4.37 -0.80
C MET A 160 2.39 -5.10 -2.07
N LYS A 161 3.70 -5.33 -2.20
CA LYS A 161 4.28 -6.06 -3.34
C LYS A 161 3.76 -7.50 -3.46
N ALA A 162 3.57 -8.17 -2.33
CA ALA A 162 3.01 -9.52 -2.29
C ALA A 162 1.54 -9.54 -2.73
N THR A 163 0.80 -8.48 -2.41
CA THR A 163 -0.64 -8.38 -2.65
C THR A 163 -0.96 -8.09 -4.10
N GLU A 164 -0.22 -7.18 -4.73
CA GLU A 164 -0.30 -6.87 -6.15
C GLU A 164 1.01 -6.19 -6.55
N ALA A 165 1.73 -6.81 -7.48
CA ALA A 165 2.98 -6.26 -7.98
C ALA A 165 2.70 -5.30 -9.15
N GLY A 166 3.53 -4.26 -9.27
CA GLY A 166 3.40 -3.26 -10.32
C GLY A 166 2.27 -2.26 -10.07
N LEU A 167 2.08 -1.82 -8.82
CA LEU A 167 1.12 -0.77 -8.49
C LEU A 167 1.79 0.56 -8.21
N MET A 168 1.22 1.63 -8.78
CA MET A 168 1.68 3.01 -8.56
C MET A 168 1.74 3.38 -7.08
N ARG A 169 0.78 2.93 -6.26
CA ARG A 169 0.75 3.17 -4.81
C ARG A 169 1.98 2.61 -4.10
N THR A 170 2.40 1.40 -4.48
CA THR A 170 3.60 0.75 -3.94
C THR A 170 4.85 1.50 -4.34
N LEU A 171 4.99 1.83 -5.64
CA LEU A 171 6.12 2.61 -6.15
C LEU A 171 6.22 3.97 -5.43
N SER A 172 5.12 4.70 -5.35
CA SER A 172 5.05 6.02 -4.70
C SER A 172 5.49 5.94 -3.23
N PHE A 173 4.99 4.94 -2.49
CA PHE A 173 5.38 4.76 -1.09
C PHE A 173 6.88 4.45 -0.94
N ILE A 174 7.43 3.53 -1.76
CA ILE A 174 8.85 3.22 -1.72
C ILE A 174 9.67 4.48 -2.04
N THR A 175 9.30 5.24 -3.08
CA THR A 175 10.00 6.47 -3.45
C THR A 175 10.01 7.47 -2.31
N VAL A 176 8.86 7.79 -1.71
CA VAL A 176 8.81 8.76 -0.61
C VAL A 176 9.60 8.25 0.59
N LEU A 177 9.54 6.95 0.90
CA LEU A 177 10.33 6.37 1.99
C LEU A 177 11.85 6.47 1.71
N THR A 178 12.30 6.29 0.47
CA THR A 178 13.69 6.51 0.04
C THR A 178 14.11 7.95 0.31
N LEU A 179 13.31 8.93 -0.13
CA LEU A 179 13.59 10.36 0.07
C LEU A 179 13.65 10.74 1.55
N VAL A 180 12.83 10.11 2.39
CA VAL A 180 12.87 10.32 3.84
C VAL A 180 14.13 9.71 4.45
N ALA A 181 14.52 8.50 4.04
CA ALA A 181 15.76 7.86 4.49
C ALA A 181 17.01 8.67 4.09
N GLU A 182 17.01 9.30 2.91
CA GLU A 182 18.09 10.16 2.43
C GLU A 182 18.36 11.39 3.29
N LYS A 183 17.38 11.83 4.10
CA LYS A 183 17.59 12.95 5.04
C LYS A 183 18.59 12.63 6.15
N ASP A 184 18.87 11.36 6.39
CA ASP A 184 19.83 10.87 7.40
C ASP A 184 20.75 9.81 6.78
N GLN A 185 21.61 10.24 5.87
CA GLN A 185 22.52 9.33 5.14
C GLN A 185 23.47 8.57 6.05
N GLU A 186 23.90 9.17 7.17
CA GLU A 186 24.83 8.54 8.10
C GLU A 186 24.26 7.23 8.67
N ASN A 187 22.96 7.21 8.99
CA ASN A 187 22.30 6.05 9.59
C ASN A 187 21.62 5.14 8.55
N TYR A 188 21.24 5.66 7.37
CA TYR A 188 20.35 4.95 6.45
C TYR A 188 20.92 4.69 5.04
N ALA A 189 22.18 5.03 4.73
CA ALA A 189 22.75 4.87 3.37
C ALA A 189 22.50 3.50 2.70
N HIS A 190 22.71 2.40 3.42
CA HIS A 190 22.48 1.06 2.87
C HIS A 190 20.98 0.79 2.60
N LEU A 191 20.10 1.28 3.48
CA LEU A 191 18.67 1.13 3.31
C LEU A 191 18.16 1.97 2.14
N THR A 192 18.64 3.20 1.98
CA THR A 192 18.35 4.06 0.82
C THR A 192 18.64 3.34 -0.49
N LEU A 193 19.84 2.75 -0.63
CA LEU A 193 20.20 2.01 -1.84
C LEU A 193 19.28 0.81 -2.08
N SER A 194 18.90 0.11 -1.01
CA SER A 194 17.98 -1.03 -1.07
C SER A 194 16.57 -0.60 -1.51
N LEU A 195 16.06 0.50 -0.97
CA LEU A 195 14.75 1.06 -1.34
C LEU A 195 14.74 1.57 -2.79
N LEU A 196 15.83 2.20 -3.26
CA LEU A 196 15.96 2.62 -4.65
C LEU A 196 15.89 1.42 -5.61
N ASN A 197 16.56 0.31 -5.29
CA ASN A 197 16.46 -0.92 -6.08
C ASN A 197 15.04 -1.48 -6.09
N LEU A 198 14.35 -1.45 -4.94
CA LEU A 198 12.94 -1.86 -4.87
C LEU A 198 12.03 -0.95 -5.71
N ALA A 199 12.28 0.36 -5.74
CA ALA A 199 11.54 1.30 -6.58
C ALA A 199 11.80 1.05 -8.07
N LEU A 200 13.04 0.75 -8.46
CA LEU A 200 13.39 0.36 -9.83
C LEU A 200 12.66 -0.90 -10.27
N ASP A 201 12.67 -1.94 -9.42
CA ASP A 201 11.93 -3.18 -9.69
C ASP A 201 10.43 -2.92 -9.90
N GLU A 202 9.83 -2.10 -9.05
CA GLU A 202 8.40 -1.79 -9.13
C GLU A 202 8.08 -0.90 -10.35
N CYS A 203 8.94 0.07 -10.65
CA CYS A 203 8.86 0.90 -11.85
C CYS A 203 8.89 0.04 -13.14
N ILE A 204 9.74 -0.98 -13.18
CA ILE A 204 9.80 -1.91 -14.33
C ILE A 204 8.50 -2.71 -14.47
N ARG A 205 7.85 -3.08 -13.36
CA ARG A 205 6.57 -3.80 -13.40
C ARG A 205 5.42 -2.92 -13.88
N ILE A 206 5.49 -1.62 -13.63
CA ILE A 206 4.47 -0.65 -14.05
C ILE A 206 4.68 -0.21 -15.50
N TYR A 207 5.92 0.09 -15.90
CA TYR A 207 6.24 0.77 -17.15
C TYR A 207 7.06 -0.08 -18.13
N GLY A 208 7.40 -1.32 -17.77
CA GLY A 208 8.31 -2.17 -18.52
C GLY A 208 9.79 -1.78 -18.33
N LYS A 209 10.68 -2.51 -18.98
CA LYS A 209 12.12 -2.19 -18.98
C LYS A 209 12.35 -0.91 -19.78
N GLN A 210 12.76 0.14 -19.08
CA GLN A 210 13.14 1.42 -19.66
C GLN A 210 14.65 1.64 -19.58
N ARG A 211 15.17 2.65 -20.28
CA ARG A 211 16.51 3.16 -20.00
C ARG A 211 16.56 3.69 -18.56
N ILE A 212 17.72 3.58 -17.91
CA ILE A 212 17.87 3.90 -16.49
C ILE A 212 17.52 5.36 -16.17
N ASP A 213 17.89 6.31 -17.04
CA ASP A 213 17.56 7.73 -16.90
C ASP A 213 16.05 7.97 -16.89
N VAL A 214 15.32 7.26 -17.74
CA VAL A 214 13.85 7.33 -17.82
C VAL A 214 13.22 6.70 -16.58
N ALA A 215 13.71 5.54 -16.14
CA ALA A 215 13.21 4.87 -14.95
C ALA A 215 13.39 5.74 -13.69
N VAL A 216 14.54 6.38 -13.53
CA VAL A 216 14.80 7.32 -12.42
C VAL A 216 13.81 8.49 -12.45
N LYS A 217 13.53 9.07 -13.62
CA LYS A 217 12.53 10.14 -13.75
C LYS A 217 11.10 9.69 -13.41
N LEU A 218 10.72 8.48 -13.80
CA LEU A 218 9.42 7.91 -13.43
C LEU A 218 9.30 7.67 -11.93
N ILE A 219 10.39 7.21 -11.28
CA ILE A 219 10.46 7.05 -9.83
C ILE A 219 10.30 8.40 -9.13
N GLU A 220 11.06 9.43 -9.56
CA GLU A 220 10.95 10.80 -9.01
C GLU A 220 9.50 11.32 -9.09
N GLN A 221 8.87 11.18 -10.27
CA GLN A 221 7.47 11.59 -10.48
C GLN A 221 6.48 10.83 -9.59
N ALA A 222 6.76 9.57 -9.27
CA ALA A 222 5.89 8.80 -8.37
C ALA A 222 5.85 9.36 -6.94
N SER A 223 6.79 10.21 -6.53
CA SER A 223 6.69 10.90 -5.23
C SER A 223 5.64 12.02 -5.21
N GLU A 224 5.27 12.55 -6.37
CA GLU A 224 4.30 13.65 -6.52
C GLU A 224 2.86 13.13 -6.60
N ILE A 225 2.71 11.88 -7.05
CA ILE A 225 1.46 11.16 -7.09
C ILE A 225 1.35 10.51 -5.72
N VAL A 226 0.50 11.01 -4.82
CA VAL A 226 0.31 10.44 -3.47
C VAL A 226 -0.98 9.61 -3.46
N PRO A 227 -1.07 8.43 -4.11
CA PRO A 227 -2.33 7.73 -4.32
C PRO A 227 -2.61 6.79 -3.15
N PHE A 228 -2.56 7.25 -1.91
CA PHE A 228 -2.71 6.36 -0.74
C PHE A 228 -4.15 5.89 -0.50
N PHE A 229 -5.13 6.39 -1.24
CA PHE A 229 -6.54 6.00 -1.22
C PHE A 229 -7.14 5.96 -2.62
#